data_AF-A0A2M7RE67-F1
#
_entry.id   AF-A0A2M7RE67-F1
#
_cell.length_a   1.000
_cell.length_b   1.000
_cell.length_c   1.000
_cell.angle_alpha   90.00
_cell.angle_beta   90.00
_cell.angle_gamma   90.00
#
_symmetry.space_group_name_H-M   'P 1'
#
loop_
_entity.id
_entity.type
_entity.pdbx_description
1 polymer ?
#
loop_
_entity_poly.entity_id
_entity_poly.type
_entity_poly.pdbx_seq_one_letter_code
_entity_poly.pdbx_strand_id
1 'polypeptide(L)'
;MSLDETKLLTIAIEAGALISTFAAIVAGIIMYRVKKHFGTGILAVGFKSISIGVLFIAGGILLDSVQSFMGLSGMDEISSMLLLVKDTLFVIGTYIIVIGSKKTGDNLENLTK
;
A
#
# COMPACT_ATOMS: atom_id res chain seq x y z
N MET A 1 -24.28 17.57 -21.66
CA MET A 1 -23.92 16.15 -21.49
C MET A 1 -22.57 16.14 -20.77
N SER A 2 -22.55 16.12 -19.43
CA SER A 2 -21.26 16.21 -18.68
C SER A 2 -21.35 15.93 -17.16
N LEU A 3 -22.55 15.92 -16.56
CA LEU A 3 -22.70 15.67 -15.11
C LEU A 3 -22.74 14.19 -14.72
N ASP A 4 -23.13 13.29 -15.64
CA ASP A 4 -23.28 11.85 -15.34
C ASP A 4 -21.95 11.09 -15.44
N GLU A 5 -21.13 11.38 -16.45
CA GLU A 5 -19.84 10.71 -16.64
C GLU A 5 -18.86 11.01 -15.50
N THR A 6 -18.85 12.25 -15.00
CA THR A 6 -18.01 12.64 -13.86
C THR A 6 -18.39 11.87 -12.59
N LYS A 7 -19.70 11.71 -12.31
CA LYS A 7 -20.16 10.93 -11.16
C LYS A 7 -19.86 9.44 -11.31
N LEU A 8 -20.04 8.89 -12.51
CA LEU A 8 -19.69 7.51 -12.83
C LEU A 8 -18.19 7.25 -12.63
N LEU A 9 -17.34 8.18 -13.05
CA LEU A 9 -15.89 8.08 -12.87
C LEU A 9 -15.51 8.14 -11.39
N THR A 10 -16.09 9.05 -10.60
CA THR A 10 -15.85 9.10 -9.14
C THR A 10 -16.23 7.79 -8.46
N ILE A 11 -17.41 7.24 -8.77
CA ILE A 11 -17.87 5.97 -8.21
C ILE A 11 -16.92 4.83 -8.60
N ALA A 12 -16.46 4.79 -9.86
CA ALA A 12 -15.52 3.77 -10.33
C ALA A 12 -14.16 3.86 -9.62
N ILE A 13 -13.65 5.08 -9.41
CA ILE A 13 -12.39 5.31 -8.69
C ILE A 13 -12.54 4.88 -7.23
N GLU A 14 -13.60 5.28 -6.54
CA GLU A 14 -13.84 4.91 -5.15
C GLU A 14 -14.03 3.39 -4.98
N ALA A 15 -14.78 2.75 -5.88
CA ALA A 15 -14.94 1.29 -5.89
C ALA A 15 -13.61 0.57 -6.13
N GLY A 16 -12.80 1.05 -7.09
CA GLY A 16 -11.49 0.51 -7.38
C GLY A 16 -10.51 0.66 -6.21
N ALA A 17 -10.54 1.82 -5.54
CA ALA A 17 -9.71 2.09 -4.36
C ALA A 17 -10.11 1.20 -3.17
N LEU A 18 -11.41 0.99 -2.95
CA LEU A 18 -11.91 0.08 -1.92
C LEU A 18 -11.44 -1.36 -2.16
N ILE A 19 -11.62 -1.88 -3.39
CA ILE A 19 -11.21 -3.24 -3.76
C ILE A 19 -9.69 -3.39 -3.59
N SER A 20 -8.92 -2.42 -4.07
CA SER A 20 -7.45 -2.43 -3.99
C SER A 20 -6.97 -2.41 -2.54
N THR A 21 -7.63 -1.62 -1.68
CA THR A 21 -7.34 -1.58 -0.24
C THR A 21 -7.57 -2.94 0.41
N PHE A 22 -8.73 -3.56 0.20
CA PHE A 22 -9.01 -4.88 0.77
C PHE A 22 -8.05 -5.94 0.24
N ALA A 23 -7.74 -5.92 -1.06
CA ALA A 23 -6.75 -6.81 -1.64
C ALA A 23 -5.36 -6.63 -0.99
N ALA A 24 -4.92 -5.39 -0.79
CA ALA A 24 -3.67 -5.07 -0.13
C ALA A 24 -3.64 -5.53 1.34
N ILE A 25 -4.71 -5.29 2.11
CA ILE A 25 -4.82 -5.76 3.50
C ILE A 25 -4.75 -7.29 3.55
N VAL A 26 -5.51 -7.98 2.69
CA VAL A 26 -5.51 -9.44 2.61
C VAL A 26 -4.12 -9.96 2.24
N ALA A 27 -3.46 -9.36 1.24
CA ALA A 27 -2.09 -9.71 0.88
C ALA A 27 -1.12 -9.51 2.05
N GLY A 28 -1.22 -8.39 2.77
CA GLY A 28 -0.42 -8.10 3.97
C GLY A 28 -0.60 -9.17 5.05
N ILE A 29 -1.85 -9.58 5.32
CA ILE A 29 -2.18 -10.63 6.29
C ILE A 29 -1.66 -11.99 5.83
N ILE A 30 -1.83 -12.35 4.55
CA ILE A 30 -1.34 -13.61 3.99
C ILE A 30 0.19 -13.67 4.12
N MET A 31 0.90 -12.62 3.71
CA MET A 31 2.35 -12.55 3.82
C MET A 31 2.83 -12.67 5.28
N TYR A 32 2.11 -12.06 6.23
CA TYR A 32 2.38 -12.22 7.65
C TYR A 32 2.16 -13.66 8.16
N ARG A 33 1.12 -14.34 7.68
CA ARG A 33 0.87 -15.75 8.02
C ARG A 33 1.91 -16.68 7.39
N VAL A 34 2.26 -16.45 6.12
CA VAL A 34 3.31 -17.18 5.41
C VAL A 34 4.64 -17.02 6.15
N LYS A 35 4.97 -15.83 6.64
CA LYS A 35 6.13 -15.60 7.51
C LYS A 35 6.17 -16.55 8.72
N LYS A 36 5.02 -16.91 9.32
CA LYS A 36 4.99 -17.90 10.42
C LYS A 36 5.37 -19.31 9.96
N HIS A 37 5.02 -19.71 8.73
CA HIS A 37 5.42 -21.00 8.16
C HIS A 37 6.92 -21.10 7.88
N PHE A 38 7.56 -19.98 7.53
CA PHE A 38 9.00 -19.92 7.25
C PHE A 38 9.86 -19.60 8.51
N GLY A 39 9.25 -19.47 9.69
CA GLY A 39 9.96 -19.30 10.97
C GLY A 39 10.83 -18.05 11.04
N THR A 40 12.13 -18.22 11.32
CA THR A 40 13.14 -17.15 11.47
C THR A 40 14.12 -17.07 10.29
N GLY A 41 13.82 -17.72 9.15
CA GLY A 41 14.70 -17.75 7.98
C GLY A 41 14.72 -16.45 7.15
N ILE A 42 15.62 -16.40 6.17
CA ILE A 42 15.82 -15.25 5.24
C ILE A 42 14.53 -14.89 4.49
N LEU A 43 13.73 -15.91 4.12
CA LEU A 43 12.42 -15.74 3.49
C LEU A 43 11.39 -15.13 4.44
N ALA A 44 11.43 -15.48 5.73
CA ALA A 44 10.53 -14.90 6.74
C ALA A 44 10.79 -13.39 6.93
N VAL A 45 12.05 -12.96 6.81
CA VAL A 45 12.40 -11.52 6.82
C VAL A 45 11.84 -10.81 5.58
N GLY A 46 11.94 -11.43 4.40
CA GLY A 46 11.38 -10.90 3.16
C GLY A 46 9.86 -10.74 3.23
N PHE A 47 9.15 -11.80 3.63
CA PHE A 47 7.69 -11.76 3.79
C PHE A 47 7.23 -10.76 4.84
N LYS A 48 8.00 -10.57 5.93
CA LYS A 48 7.72 -9.52 6.93
C LYS A 48 7.81 -8.12 6.29
N SER A 49 8.85 -7.85 5.52
CA SER A 49 9.02 -6.56 4.85
C SER A 49 7.91 -6.30 3.83
N ILE A 50 7.56 -7.30 3.02
CA ILE A 50 6.44 -7.19 2.05
C ILE A 50 5.13 -6.92 2.80
N SER A 51 4.85 -7.69 3.85
CA SER A 51 3.63 -7.51 4.67
C SER A 51 3.51 -6.08 5.21
N ILE A 52 4.58 -5.57 5.82
CA ILE A 52 4.58 -4.21 6.38
C ILE A 52 4.41 -3.18 5.26
N GLY A 53 5.20 -3.26 4.19
CA GLY A 53 5.15 -2.26 3.12
C GLY A 53 3.80 -2.22 2.40
N VAL A 54 3.14 -3.37 2.19
CA VAL A 54 1.80 -3.44 1.60
C VAL A 54 0.74 -2.79 2.52
N LEU A 55 0.89 -2.89 3.85
CA LEU A 55 0.00 -2.20 4.79
C LEU A 55 0.17 -0.68 4.73
N PHE A 56 1.40 -0.18 4.54
CA PHE A 56 1.65 1.26 4.31
C PHE A 56 0.97 1.74 3.01
N ILE A 57 1.08 0.97 1.93
CA ILE A 57 0.40 1.27 0.65
C ILE A 57 -1.13 1.27 0.83
N ALA A 58 -1.69 0.27 1.53
CA ALA A 58 -3.12 0.21 1.82
C ALA A 58 -3.59 1.44 2.62
N GLY A 59 -2.79 1.90 3.59
CA GLY A 59 -3.05 3.13 4.33
C GLY A 59 -3.06 4.37 3.43
N GLY A 60 -2.15 4.47 2.46
CA GLY A 60 -2.13 5.54 1.47
C GLY A 60 -3.40 5.57 0.60
N ILE A 61 -3.86 4.41 0.10
CA ILE A 61 -5.09 4.29 -0.70
C ILE A 61 -6.33 4.65 0.13
N LEU A 62 -6.37 4.25 1.41
CA LEU A 62 -7.46 4.62 2.32
C LEU A 62 -7.54 6.13 2.54
N LEU A 63 -6.40 6.79 2.80
CA LEU A 63 -6.39 8.24 2.99
C LEU A 63 -6.82 8.98 1.73
N ASP A 64 -6.41 8.51 0.55
CA ASP A 64 -6.84 9.08 -0.74
C ASP A 64 -8.36 8.94 -0.94
N SER A 65 -8.91 7.77 -0.58
CA SER A 65 -10.36 7.51 -0.65
C SER A 65 -11.15 8.40 0.32
N VAL A 66 -10.64 8.60 1.54
CA VAL A 66 -11.24 9.50 2.54
C VAL A 66 -11.19 10.96 2.07
N GLN A 67 -10.08 11.39 1.47
CA GLN A 67 -9.93 12.73 0.91
C GLN A 67 -10.97 13.00 -0.19
N SER A 68 -11.16 12.03 -1.10
CA SER A 68 -12.17 12.08 -2.15
C SER A 68 -13.59 12.16 -1.57
N PHE A 69 -13.92 11.27 -0.63
CA PHE A 69 -15.26 11.16 -0.07
C PHE A 69 -15.68 12.39 0.76
N MET A 70 -14.77 12.96 1.55
CA MET A 70 -15.06 14.13 2.39
C MET A 70 -15.16 15.44 1.61
N GLY A 71 -14.90 15.44 0.29
CA GLY A 71 -14.93 16.65 -0.53
C GLY A 71 -13.92 17.71 -0.08
N LEU A 72 -12.84 17.30 0.59
CA LEU A 72 -11.79 18.19 1.12
C LEU A 72 -10.97 18.87 0.03
N SER A 73 -11.29 18.62 -1.25
CA SER A 73 -10.68 19.22 -2.44
C SER A 73 -10.78 20.75 -2.51
N GLY A 74 -11.58 21.39 -1.65
CA GLY A 74 -11.74 22.85 -1.58
C GLY A 74 -11.05 23.55 -0.39
N MET A 75 -10.41 22.81 0.52
CA MET A 75 -9.64 23.37 1.64
C MET A 75 -8.15 23.18 1.36
N ASP A 76 -7.53 24.17 0.71
CA ASP A 76 -6.16 24.06 0.14
C ASP A 76 -5.11 23.60 1.16
N GLU A 77 -5.18 24.05 2.41
CA GLU A 77 -4.24 23.67 3.46
C GLU A 77 -4.37 22.20 3.89
N ILE A 78 -5.60 21.72 4.10
CA ILE A 78 -5.87 20.33 4.54
C ILE A 78 -5.58 19.35 3.40
N SER A 79 -5.98 19.71 2.17
CA SER A 79 -5.75 18.91 0.97
C SER A 79 -4.26 18.72 0.69
N SER A 80 -3.47 19.77 0.84
CA SER A 80 -2.00 19.73 0.67
C SER A 80 -1.30 18.89 1.73
N MET A 81 -1.73 19.00 3.00
CA MET A 81 -1.20 18.18 4.09
C MET A 81 -1.50 16.68 3.89
N LEU A 82 -2.73 16.33 3.51
CA LEU A 82 -3.10 14.93 3.23
C LEU A 82 -2.30 14.36 2.05
N LEU A 83 -2.03 15.17 1.04
CA LEU A 83 -1.23 14.77 -0.12
C LEU A 83 0.22 14.42 0.26
N LEU A 84 0.84 15.23 1.12
CA LEU A 84 2.17 14.91 1.64
C LEU A 84 2.18 13.62 2.46
N VAL A 85 1.16 13.40 3.28
CA VAL A 85 1.05 12.19 4.11
C VAL A 85 0.89 10.94 3.23
N LYS A 86 -0.03 10.95 2.26
CA LYS A 86 -0.26 9.79 1.38
C LYS A 86 0.96 9.48 0.52
N ASP A 87 1.62 10.48 -0.06
CA ASP A 87 2.83 10.28 -0.86
C ASP A 87 3.95 9.69 0.00
N THR A 88 4.08 10.17 1.23
CA THR A 88 5.05 9.63 2.19
C THR A 88 4.73 8.17 2.54
N LEU A 89 3.47 7.80 2.74
CA LEU A 89 3.03 6.41 2.96
C LEU A 89 3.38 5.51 1.76
N PHE A 90 3.12 5.97 0.53
CA PHE A 90 3.46 5.22 -0.68
C PHE A 90 4.97 5.05 -0.83
N VAL A 91 5.76 6.11 -0.62
CA VAL A 91 7.23 6.07 -0.71
C VAL A 91 7.82 5.15 0.37
N ILE A 92 7.37 5.27 1.63
CA ILE A 92 7.83 4.40 2.71
C ILE A 92 7.45 2.94 2.43
N GLY A 93 6.20 2.70 2.03
CA GLY A 93 5.71 1.35 1.75
C GLY A 93 6.49 0.67 0.61
N THR A 94 6.67 1.37 -0.51
CA THR A 94 7.46 0.87 -1.65
C THR A 94 8.93 0.67 -1.30
N TYR A 95 9.54 1.61 -0.56
CA TYR A 95 10.92 1.50 -0.10
C TYR A 95 11.13 0.27 0.80
N ILE A 96 10.24 0.02 1.76
CA ILE A 96 10.30 -1.15 2.64
C ILE A 96 10.23 -2.45 1.81
N ILE A 97 9.34 -2.51 0.80
CA ILE A 97 9.22 -3.68 -0.08
C ILE A 97 10.51 -3.87 -0.88
N VAL A 98 11.00 -2.83 -1.55
CA VAL A 98 12.17 -2.93 -2.45
C VAL A 98 13.42 -3.32 -1.68
N ILE A 99 13.72 -2.66 -0.56
CA ILE A 99 14.90 -2.99 0.25
C ILE A 99 14.75 -4.35 0.93
N GLY A 100 13.56 -4.65 1.45
CA GLY A 100 13.27 -5.95 2.06
C GLY A 100 13.51 -7.09 1.08
N SER A 101 12.97 -6.97 -0.13
CA SER A 101 13.13 -7.96 -1.20
C SER A 101 14.58 -8.07 -1.67
N LYS A 102 15.27 -6.94 -1.86
CA LYS A 102 16.70 -6.94 -2.23
C LYS A 102 17.55 -7.65 -1.18
N LYS A 103 17.39 -7.28 0.10
CA LYS A 103 18.13 -7.91 1.21
C LYS A 103 17.85 -9.41 1.29
N THR A 104 16.61 -9.85 1.07
CA THR A 104 16.28 -11.28 1.01
C THR A 104 16.95 -11.97 -0.18
N GLY A 105 16.95 -11.35 -1.36
CA GLY A 105 17.64 -11.85 -2.55
C GLY A 105 19.15 -12.00 -2.36
N ASP A 106 19.82 -10.95 -1.87
CA ASP A 106 21.27 -10.95 -1.63
C ASP A 106 21.68 -12.06 -0.65
N ASN A 107 20.89 -12.29 0.39
CA ASN A 107 21.16 -13.36 1.36
C ASN A 107 20.91 -14.76 0.80
N LEU A 108 19.96 -14.92 -0.12
CA LEU A 108 19.74 -16.20 -0.80
C LEU A 108 20.90 -16.52 -1.76
N GLU A 109 21.38 -15.53 -2.52
CA GLU A 109 22.51 -15.69 -3.44
C GLU A 109 23.78 -16.14 -2.69
N ASN A 110 24.03 -15.56 -1.51
CA ASN A 110 25.18 -15.90 -0.67
C ASN A 110 25.13 -17.31 -0.07
N LEU A 111 23.95 -17.95 0.00
CA LEU A 111 23.82 -19.34 0.44
C LEU A 111 23.99 -20.35 -0.70
N THR A 112 23.87 -19.87 -1.95
CA THR A 112 24.02 -20.69 -3.16
C THR A 112 25.41 -20.61 -3.78
N LYS A 113 26.29 -19.78 -3.22
CA LYS A 113 27.72 -19.67 -3.56
C LYS A 113 28.54 -20.57 -2.65
#